data_AF-A0A5J4VIJ8-F1
#
_entry.id   AF-A0A5J4VIJ8-F1
#
_cell.length_a   1.000
_cell.length_b   1.000
_cell.length_c   1.000
_cell.angle_alpha   90.00
_cell.angle_beta   90.00
_cell.angle_gamma   90.00
#
_symmetry.space_group_name_H-M   'P 1'
#
loop_
_entity.id
_entity.type
_entity.pdbx_description
1 polymer ?
#
loop_
_entity_poly.entity_id
_entity_poly.type
_entity_poly.pdbx_seq_one_letter_code
_entity_poly.pdbx_strand_id
1 'polypeptide(L)'
;MASEDTNRQIRPIAINQSLSSLQMSSREAKHSFGQLAQRLNSEGIQIDEQIAALQQMIVFTSSSMDNIQSAYESSMIEAISGLLTRTQNPHVKQLCRAIIMIISVLGGEKEEQVDWTILSASLLTLLFDSDTGVSDAGKTTILKMMKLKEEFIYGLLQIGILDHSAEELIKISSDQMQISTSQEEVPPSQLITMNILEVLDKILNAEQIKFFKSIKLISALQKIKNEGLTREMKRKAKNIQDLLNEDGQAEKTEIDLEIANQRIATLEQQNQTFEEQIRQKDQSIKTLAEEKAQKDQRIEALTQENTQNEQRATIAEGQVQTLTAQITQIDQKLNSLILKIH
;
A
#
# COMPACT_ATOMS: atom_id res chain seq x y z
N MET A 1 30.65 23.80 40.27
CA MET A 1 31.11 22.40 40.23
C MET A 1 30.06 21.55 40.90
N ALA A 2 29.66 20.48 40.20
CA ALA A 2 28.87 19.32 40.63
C ALA A 2 27.42 19.56 41.14
N SER A 3 26.48 19.42 40.20
CA SER A 3 25.13 18.90 40.46
C SER A 3 25.02 17.58 39.70
N GLU A 4 25.08 16.45 40.40
CA GLU A 4 24.92 15.11 39.82
C GLU A 4 23.74 14.37 40.48
N ASP A 5 22.78 14.05 39.62
CA ASP A 5 22.14 12.75 39.48
C ASP A 5 21.26 12.19 40.61
N THR A 6 20.04 12.72 40.70
CA THR A 6 18.87 11.90 41.01
C THR A 6 18.30 11.28 39.74
N ASN A 7 18.81 10.09 39.43
CA ASN A 7 18.38 9.17 38.39
C ASN A 7 16.93 8.69 38.66
N ARG A 8 15.92 9.44 38.17
CA ARG A 8 14.55 8.92 38.05
C ARG A 8 14.47 8.08 36.78
N GLN A 9 14.72 6.79 36.93
CA GLN A 9 14.29 5.75 35.99
C GLN A 9 12.81 5.93 35.68
N ILE A 10 12.51 6.47 34.51
CA ILE A 10 11.18 6.40 33.91
C ILE A 10 10.99 4.93 33.52
N ARG A 11 10.24 4.18 34.35
CA ARG A 11 9.76 2.85 33.98
C ARG A 11 8.98 2.98 32.66
N PRO A 12 9.25 2.15 31.64
CA PRO A 12 8.36 2.05 30.49
C PRO A 12 7.02 1.52 31.00
N ILE A 13 5.99 2.37 30.96
CA ILE A 13 4.63 2.04 31.35
C ILE A 13 4.08 1.01 30.35
N ALA A 14 4.02 -0.26 30.78
CA ALA A 14 2.96 -1.25 30.64
C ALA A 14 2.06 -1.33 29.37
N ILE A 15 2.45 -0.80 28.22
CA ILE A 15 1.70 -1.01 26.96
C ILE A 15 2.06 -2.37 26.34
N ASN A 16 3.33 -2.79 26.47
CA ASN A 16 3.81 -4.02 25.85
C ASN A 16 3.20 -5.29 26.47
N GLN A 17 2.98 -5.32 27.80
CA GLN A 17 2.42 -6.50 28.48
C GLN A 17 0.93 -6.75 28.16
N SER A 18 0.16 -5.69 27.89
CA SER A 18 -1.27 -5.79 27.55
C SER A 18 -1.50 -6.21 26.09
N LEU A 19 -0.59 -5.85 25.18
CA LEU A 19 -0.61 -6.31 23.78
C LEU A 19 -0.11 -7.76 23.65
N SER A 20 0.88 -8.18 24.46
CA SER A 20 1.32 -9.59 24.49
C SER A 20 0.22 -10.56 24.93
N SER A 21 -0.73 -10.12 25.78
CA SER A 21 -1.89 -10.94 26.17
C SER A 21 -2.97 -11.10 25.09
N LEU A 22 -2.85 -10.39 23.95
CA LEU A 22 -3.75 -10.47 22.79
C LEU A 22 -3.14 -11.26 21.62
N GLN A 23 -1.97 -11.88 21.81
CA GLN A 23 -1.40 -12.79 20.81
C GLN A 23 -2.23 -14.07 20.74
N MET A 24 -3.21 -14.07 19.85
CA MET A 24 -3.96 -15.25 19.45
C MET A 24 -3.16 -16.04 18.41
N SER A 25 -3.33 -17.36 18.39
CA SER A 25 -2.78 -18.16 17.29
C SER A 25 -3.47 -17.77 15.97
N SER A 26 -2.76 -17.89 14.84
CA SER A 26 -3.33 -17.58 13.51
C SER A 26 -4.65 -18.32 13.23
N ARG A 27 -4.84 -19.54 13.76
CA ARG A 27 -6.11 -20.28 13.62
C ARG A 27 -7.25 -19.65 14.40
N GLU A 28 -6.99 -19.21 15.63
CA GLU A 28 -7.98 -18.52 16.47
C GLU A 28 -8.32 -17.13 15.90
N ALA A 29 -7.33 -16.44 15.34
CA ALA A 29 -7.52 -15.16 14.67
C ALA A 29 -8.44 -15.31 13.45
N LYS A 30 -8.16 -16.25 12.55
CA LYS A 30 -9.01 -16.55 11.38
C LYS A 30 -10.44 -16.88 11.77
N HIS A 31 -10.61 -17.73 12.79
CA HIS A 31 -11.94 -18.11 13.27
C HIS A 31 -12.69 -16.90 13.84
N SER A 32 -12.03 -16.09 14.67
CA SER A 32 -12.64 -14.90 15.27
C SER A 32 -13.01 -13.85 14.23
N PHE A 33 -12.17 -13.65 13.22
CA PHE A 33 -12.50 -12.76 12.11
C PHE A 33 -13.63 -13.29 11.23
N GLY A 34 -13.68 -14.60 10.97
CA GLY A 34 -14.79 -15.23 10.27
C GLY A 34 -16.13 -15.03 11.01
N GLN A 35 -16.13 -15.18 12.33
CA GLN A 35 -17.32 -14.92 13.16
C GLN A 35 -17.76 -13.46 13.12
N LEU A 36 -16.81 -12.52 13.24
CA LEU A 36 -17.10 -11.09 13.17
C LEU A 36 -17.60 -10.70 11.78
N ALA A 37 -17.02 -11.24 10.71
CA ALA A 37 -17.46 -11.00 9.33
C ALA A 37 -18.88 -11.52 9.07
N GLN A 38 -19.20 -12.72 9.57
CA GLN A 38 -20.56 -13.27 9.51
C GLN A 38 -21.55 -12.39 10.28
N ARG A 39 -21.18 -11.95 11.48
CA ARG A 39 -22.01 -11.06 12.30
C ARG A 39 -22.30 -9.75 11.58
N LEU A 40 -21.30 -9.11 11.00
CA LEU A 40 -21.49 -7.87 10.23
C LEU A 40 -22.43 -8.07 9.03
N ASN A 41 -22.43 -9.26 8.43
CA ASN A 41 -23.28 -9.61 7.27
C ASN A 41 -24.68 -10.12 7.63
N SER A 42 -24.99 -10.29 8.91
CA SER A 42 -26.33 -10.68 9.32
C SER A 42 -27.36 -9.60 8.97
N GLU A 43 -28.51 -10.01 8.42
CA GLU A 43 -29.60 -9.10 8.10
C GLU A 43 -30.21 -8.53 9.39
N GLY A 44 -30.36 -7.20 9.45
CA GLY A 44 -31.00 -6.53 10.59
C GLY A 44 -30.10 -6.29 11.82
N ILE A 45 -28.78 -6.49 11.72
CA ILE A 45 -27.85 -6.19 12.82
C ILE A 45 -27.94 -4.72 13.25
N GLN A 46 -28.10 -4.51 14.57
CA GLN A 46 -28.19 -3.18 15.15
C GLN A 46 -26.88 -2.41 15.02
N ILE A 47 -26.97 -1.08 14.98
CA ILE A 47 -25.82 -0.19 14.80
C ILE A 47 -24.78 -0.39 15.91
N ASP A 48 -25.21 -0.51 17.17
CA ASP A 48 -24.29 -0.70 18.30
C ASP A 48 -23.51 -2.02 18.21
N GLU A 49 -24.14 -3.06 17.67
CA GLU A 49 -23.49 -4.34 17.42
C GLU A 49 -22.49 -4.28 16.25
N GLN A 50 -22.81 -3.51 15.20
CA GLN A 50 -21.86 -3.23 14.11
C GLN A 50 -20.64 -2.49 14.66
N ILE A 51 -20.85 -1.47 15.49
CA ILE A 51 -19.78 -0.68 16.12
C ILE A 51 -18.90 -1.57 16.98
N ALA A 52 -19.48 -2.39 17.86
CA ALA A 52 -18.74 -3.29 18.73
C ALA A 52 -17.92 -4.31 17.93
N ALA A 53 -18.50 -4.90 16.88
CA ALA A 53 -17.80 -5.85 16.02
C ALA A 53 -16.63 -5.18 15.28
N LEU A 54 -16.82 -3.97 14.76
CA LEU A 54 -15.75 -3.22 14.08
C LEU A 54 -14.64 -2.80 15.04
N GLN A 55 -14.97 -2.36 16.26
CA GLN A 55 -13.98 -2.04 17.29
C GLN A 55 -13.14 -3.28 17.66
N GLN A 56 -13.77 -4.44 17.79
CA GLN A 56 -13.04 -5.70 18.02
C GLN A 56 -12.13 -6.06 16.84
N MET A 57 -12.60 -5.89 15.60
CA MET A 57 -11.78 -6.09 14.42
C MET A 57 -10.56 -5.16 14.41
N ILE A 58 -10.70 -3.88 14.78
CA ILE A 58 -9.58 -2.92 14.89
C ILE A 58 -8.53 -3.40 15.90
N VAL A 59 -8.97 -3.83 17.08
CA VAL A 59 -8.05 -4.32 18.12
C VAL A 59 -7.28 -5.53 17.60
N PHE A 60 -7.96 -6.49 16.98
CA PHE A 60 -7.31 -7.68 16.46
C PHE A 60 -6.35 -7.40 15.30
N THR A 61 -6.74 -6.58 14.32
CA THR A 61 -5.88 -6.26 13.17
C THR A 61 -4.67 -5.42 13.54
N SER A 62 -4.76 -4.62 14.60
CA SER A 62 -3.62 -3.83 15.10
C SER A 62 -2.69 -4.60 16.05
N SER A 63 -3.06 -5.81 16.48
CA SER A 63 -2.30 -6.54 17.51
C SER A 63 -1.09 -7.33 16.98
N SER A 64 -1.11 -7.79 15.71
CA SER A 64 0.02 -8.53 15.12
C SER A 64 -0.04 -8.63 13.59
N MET A 65 1.10 -8.83 12.94
CA MET A 65 1.19 -9.10 11.50
C MET A 65 0.50 -10.42 11.11
N ASP A 66 0.56 -11.44 11.96
CA ASP A 66 -0.15 -12.71 11.75
C ASP A 66 -1.68 -12.54 11.74
N ASN A 67 -2.19 -11.60 12.53
CA ASN A 67 -3.62 -11.25 12.52
C ASN A 67 -4.00 -10.50 11.24
N ILE A 68 -3.12 -9.66 10.70
CA ILE A 68 -3.36 -8.98 9.42
C ILE A 68 -3.45 -10.01 8.28
N GLN A 69 -2.51 -10.95 8.24
CA GLN A 69 -2.58 -12.06 7.28
C GLN A 69 -3.86 -12.89 7.45
N SER A 70 -4.24 -13.15 8.69
CA SER A 70 -5.47 -13.87 9.01
C SER A 70 -6.73 -13.09 8.58
N ALA A 71 -6.71 -11.76 8.61
CA ALA A 71 -7.80 -10.91 8.14
C ALA A 71 -7.97 -10.94 6.62
N TYR A 72 -6.87 -11.01 5.85
CA TYR A 72 -6.93 -11.23 4.39
C TYR A 72 -7.60 -12.56 4.03
N GLU A 73 -7.32 -13.61 4.81
CA GLU A 73 -7.81 -14.95 4.52
C GLU A 73 -9.24 -15.23 5.02
N SER A 74 -9.78 -14.38 5.91
CA SER A 74 -11.06 -14.62 6.60
C SER A 74 -12.26 -13.91 5.97
N SER A 75 -12.18 -13.50 4.71
CA SER A 75 -13.19 -12.68 4.01
C SER A 75 -13.60 -11.39 4.75
N MET A 76 -12.72 -10.88 5.63
CA MET A 76 -13.02 -9.69 6.43
C MET A 76 -13.17 -8.47 5.52
N ILE A 77 -12.28 -8.32 4.55
CA ILE A 77 -12.22 -7.16 3.67
C ILE A 77 -13.52 -7.02 2.88
N GLU A 78 -14.07 -8.14 2.38
CA GLU A 78 -15.34 -8.20 1.68
C GLU A 78 -16.50 -7.80 2.59
N ALA A 79 -16.52 -8.32 3.83
CA ALA A 79 -17.56 -7.98 4.81
C ALA A 79 -17.53 -6.48 5.19
N ILE A 80 -16.34 -5.93 5.44
CA ILE A 80 -16.16 -4.51 5.76
C ILE A 80 -16.50 -3.62 4.57
N SER A 81 -16.08 -3.99 3.35
CA SER A 81 -16.38 -3.24 2.13
C SER A 81 -17.87 -3.25 1.81
N GLY A 82 -18.53 -4.41 1.97
CA GLY A 82 -19.98 -4.53 1.88
C GLY A 82 -20.71 -3.69 2.93
N LEU A 83 -20.19 -3.65 4.17
CA LEU A 83 -20.76 -2.80 5.22
C LEU A 83 -20.57 -1.30 4.92
N LEU A 84 -19.38 -0.90 4.48
CA LEU A 84 -19.04 0.48 4.15
C LEU A 84 -19.95 1.07 3.07
N THR A 85 -20.32 0.25 2.09
CA THR A 85 -21.20 0.64 0.97
C THR A 85 -22.68 0.71 1.37
N ARG A 86 -23.15 -0.18 2.28
CA ARG A 86 -24.57 -0.24 2.68
C ARG A 86 -24.94 0.66 3.86
N THR A 87 -24.03 0.91 4.80
CA THR A 87 -24.35 1.67 6.01
C THR A 87 -24.55 3.16 5.71
N GLN A 88 -25.48 3.81 6.41
CA GLN A 88 -25.62 5.27 6.39
C GLN A 88 -25.05 5.92 7.67
N ASN A 89 -24.65 5.12 8.65
CA ASN A 89 -24.10 5.64 9.90
C ASN A 89 -22.65 6.13 9.69
N PRO A 90 -22.34 7.41 9.99
CA PRO A 90 -21.01 7.97 9.74
C PRO A 90 -19.92 7.34 10.62
N HIS A 91 -20.24 6.94 11.85
CA HIS A 91 -19.30 6.30 12.76
C HIS A 91 -18.94 4.88 12.29
N VAL A 92 -19.93 4.09 11.84
CA VAL A 92 -19.68 2.79 11.21
C VAL A 92 -18.81 2.94 9.96
N LYS A 93 -19.07 3.94 9.10
CA LYS A 93 -18.21 4.24 7.95
C LYS A 93 -16.76 4.57 8.36
N GLN A 94 -16.58 5.36 9.42
CA GLN A 94 -15.25 5.69 9.95
C GLN A 94 -14.51 4.45 10.44
N LEU A 95 -15.18 3.58 11.20
CA LEU A 95 -14.57 2.34 11.70
C LEU A 95 -14.20 1.38 10.57
N CYS A 96 -15.06 1.23 9.54
CA CYS A 96 -14.72 0.47 8.34
C CYS A 96 -13.46 1.03 7.64
N ARG A 97 -13.37 2.35 7.49
CA ARG A 97 -12.19 3.01 6.91
C ARG A 97 -10.94 2.79 7.75
N ALA A 98 -11.05 2.86 9.08
CA ALA A 98 -9.93 2.63 9.98
C ALA A 98 -9.36 1.21 9.83
N ILE A 99 -10.20 0.18 9.77
CA ILE A 99 -9.73 -1.20 9.58
C ILE A 99 -9.05 -1.37 8.22
N ILE A 100 -9.66 -0.87 7.14
CA ILE A 100 -9.06 -0.92 5.80
C ILE A 100 -7.70 -0.24 5.80
N MET A 101 -7.57 0.92 6.46
CA MET A 101 -6.31 1.66 6.56
C MET A 101 -5.26 0.87 7.33
N ILE A 102 -5.60 0.29 8.48
CA ILE A 102 -4.69 -0.56 9.27
C ILE A 102 -4.19 -1.74 8.44
N ILE A 103 -5.10 -2.46 7.76
CA ILE A 103 -4.74 -3.61 6.91
C ILE A 103 -3.88 -3.16 5.73
N SER A 104 -4.21 -2.05 5.09
CA SER A 104 -3.46 -1.56 3.92
C SER A 104 -2.05 -1.11 4.27
N VAL A 105 -1.92 -0.37 5.38
CA VAL A 105 -0.62 0.16 5.83
C VAL A 105 0.25 -0.98 6.34
N LEU A 106 -0.24 -1.76 7.29
CA LEU A 106 0.57 -2.79 7.95
C LEU A 106 0.69 -4.08 7.12
N GLY A 107 -0.31 -4.42 6.30
CA GLY A 107 -0.30 -5.63 5.46
C GLY A 107 0.53 -5.50 4.18
N GLY A 108 0.90 -4.28 3.80
CA GLY A 108 1.71 -3.98 2.62
C GLY A 108 3.20 -3.78 2.89
N GLU A 109 3.65 -3.79 4.15
CA GLU A 109 5.03 -3.50 4.53
C GLU A 109 6.00 -4.58 3.99
N LYS A 110 6.62 -4.29 2.85
CA LYS A 110 7.96 -4.81 2.55
C LYS A 110 8.94 -3.89 3.27
N GLU A 111 9.72 -4.49 4.15
CA GLU A 111 10.42 -3.90 5.31
C GLU A 111 11.46 -2.77 5.05
N GLU A 112 11.45 -2.00 3.96
CA GLU A 112 12.62 -1.18 3.62
C GLU A 112 12.49 0.33 3.40
N GLN A 113 11.33 0.96 3.25
CA GLN A 113 11.28 2.44 3.19
C GLN A 113 10.00 3.03 3.81
N VAL A 114 10.16 3.96 4.74
CA VAL A 114 9.06 4.82 5.22
C VAL A 114 8.66 5.74 4.09
N ASP A 115 7.41 5.63 3.62
CA ASP A 115 6.84 6.61 2.71
C ASP A 115 6.56 7.91 3.47
N TRP A 116 7.52 8.83 3.40
CA TRP A 116 7.44 10.14 4.03
C TRP A 116 6.25 10.97 3.52
N THR A 117 5.75 10.69 2.31
CA THR A 117 4.54 11.32 1.77
C THR A 117 3.33 10.86 2.55
N ILE A 118 3.10 9.53 2.67
CA ILE A 118 1.95 8.99 3.40
C ILE A 118 1.95 9.44 4.87
N LEU A 119 3.11 9.41 5.53
CA LEU A 119 3.24 9.88 6.90
C LEU A 119 2.94 11.39 7.02
N SER A 120 3.45 12.20 6.08
CA SER A 120 3.21 13.65 6.03
C SER A 120 1.72 13.97 5.85
N ALA A 121 1.00 13.25 4.97
CA ALA A 121 -0.44 13.44 4.76
C ALA A 121 -1.24 13.16 6.05
N SER A 122 -0.86 12.10 6.76
CA SER A 122 -1.50 11.69 8.01
C SER A 122 -1.31 12.75 9.10
N LEU A 123 -0.10 13.28 9.25
CA LEU A 123 0.20 14.31 10.24
C LEU A 123 -0.40 15.68 9.88
N LEU A 124 -0.52 16.01 8.59
CA LEU A 124 -1.23 17.20 8.14
C LEU A 124 -2.71 17.16 8.48
N THR A 125 -3.33 15.99 8.40
CA THR A 125 -4.73 15.81 8.83
C THR A 125 -4.89 16.15 10.30
N LEU A 126 -3.95 15.74 11.16
CA LEU A 126 -3.95 16.12 12.58
C LEU A 126 -3.76 17.62 12.77
N LEU A 127 -2.80 18.23 12.04
CA LEU A 127 -2.51 19.67 12.13
C LEU A 127 -3.74 20.53 11.81
N PHE A 128 -4.52 20.12 10.81
CA PHE A 128 -5.71 20.83 10.33
C PHE A 128 -7.01 20.41 11.04
N ASP A 129 -6.92 19.60 12.10
CA ASP A 129 -8.09 19.21 12.86
C ASP A 129 -8.72 20.42 13.59
N SER A 130 -10.04 20.42 13.66
CA SER A 130 -10.82 21.43 14.39
C SER A 130 -10.66 21.34 15.92
N ASP A 131 -10.23 20.20 16.43
CA ASP A 131 -9.85 20.02 17.83
C ASP A 131 -8.45 20.58 18.07
N THR A 132 -8.34 21.52 19.01
CA THR A 132 -7.08 22.23 19.29
C THR A 132 -6.02 21.32 19.90
N GLY A 133 -6.42 20.30 20.66
CA GLY A 133 -5.50 19.31 21.22
C GLY A 133 -4.94 18.38 20.15
N VAL A 134 -5.78 17.96 19.20
CA VAL A 134 -5.35 17.16 18.03
C VAL A 134 -4.44 17.99 17.12
N SER A 135 -4.80 19.24 16.82
CA SER A 135 -3.96 20.17 16.06
C SER A 135 -2.61 20.43 16.72
N ASP A 136 -2.59 20.64 18.05
CA ASP A 136 -1.35 20.85 18.79
C ASP A 136 -0.45 19.61 18.82
N ALA A 137 -1.06 18.42 18.96
CA ALA A 137 -0.34 17.14 18.86
C ALA A 137 0.23 16.93 17.44
N GLY A 138 -0.54 17.26 16.41
CA GLY A 138 -0.11 17.23 15.01
C GLY A 138 1.09 18.15 14.77
N LYS A 139 0.97 19.43 15.16
CA LYS A 139 2.08 20.40 15.13
C LYS A 139 3.32 19.86 15.84
N THR A 140 3.17 19.46 17.10
CA THR A 140 4.29 19.00 17.93
C THR A 140 5.01 17.81 17.30
N THR A 141 4.26 16.89 16.69
CA THR A 141 4.81 15.71 16.02
C THR A 141 5.53 16.10 14.72
N ILE A 142 4.92 16.94 13.89
CA ILE A 142 5.54 17.47 12.67
C ILE A 142 6.86 18.16 12.99
N LEU A 143 6.87 19.10 13.94
CA LEU A 143 8.06 19.85 14.33
C LEU A 143 9.18 18.95 14.89
N LYS A 144 8.82 17.85 15.56
CA LYS A 144 9.79 16.84 16.01
C LYS A 144 10.36 16.06 14.82
N MET A 145 9.50 15.58 13.91
CA MET A 145 9.94 14.80 12.75
C MET A 145 10.85 15.60 11.82
N MET A 146 10.54 16.88 11.58
CA MET A 146 11.38 17.79 10.79
C MET A 146 12.80 17.95 11.35
N LYS A 147 12.98 17.80 12.68
CA LYS A 147 14.31 17.87 13.32
C LYS A 147 15.09 16.56 13.20
N LEU A 148 14.40 15.44 12.99
CA LEU A 148 15.00 14.11 12.97
C LEU A 148 15.30 13.64 11.54
N LYS A 149 14.52 14.09 10.55
CA LYS A 149 14.53 13.59 9.16
C LYS A 149 14.26 14.73 8.18
N GLU A 150 15.21 15.04 7.32
CA GLU A 150 15.06 16.06 6.28
C GLU A 150 14.09 15.57 5.18
N GLU A 151 14.07 14.27 4.89
CA GLU A 151 13.18 13.62 3.93
C GLU A 151 11.70 13.86 4.25
N PHE A 152 11.38 14.05 5.53
CA PHE A 152 10.04 14.39 5.97
C PHE A 152 9.60 15.77 5.46
N ILE A 153 10.51 16.75 5.38
CA ILE A 153 10.16 18.09 4.87
C ILE A 153 9.87 18.04 3.37
N TYR A 154 10.64 17.24 2.61
CA TYR A 154 10.34 16.99 1.20
C TYR A 154 8.97 16.33 1.01
N GLY A 155 8.59 15.38 1.88
CA GLY A 155 7.26 14.77 1.88
C GLY A 155 6.13 15.80 2.09
N LEU A 156 6.30 16.72 3.04
CA LEU A 156 5.33 17.81 3.29
C LEU A 156 5.18 18.74 2.07
N LEU A 157 6.30 19.10 1.43
CA LEU A 157 6.29 19.95 0.23
C LEU A 157 5.67 19.24 -0.96
N GLN A 158 5.96 17.95 -1.15
CA GLN A 158 5.40 17.14 -2.23
C GLN A 158 3.88 17.01 -2.13
N ILE A 159 3.32 16.94 -0.92
CA ILE A 159 1.87 16.97 -0.70
C ILE A 159 1.27 18.36 -0.96
N GLY A 160 2.09 19.40 -1.05
CA GLY A 160 1.62 20.76 -1.24
C GLY A 160 1.11 21.36 0.07
N ILE A 161 1.85 21.20 1.17
CA ILE A 161 1.54 21.80 2.47
C ILE A 161 1.25 23.30 2.39
N LEU A 162 1.91 24.03 1.49
CA LEU A 162 1.69 25.47 1.31
C LEU A 162 0.26 25.77 0.86
N ASP A 163 -0.23 25.03 -0.14
CA ASP A 163 -1.59 25.20 -0.67
C ASP A 163 -2.65 24.68 0.30
N HIS A 164 -2.43 23.52 0.93
CA HIS A 164 -3.35 22.98 1.94
C HIS A 164 -3.48 23.91 3.15
N SER A 165 -2.36 24.47 3.62
CA SER A 165 -2.38 25.46 4.70
C SER A 165 -3.13 26.71 4.27
N ALA A 166 -2.99 27.16 3.02
CA ALA A 166 -3.75 28.30 2.51
C ALA A 166 -5.26 28.05 2.57
N GLU A 167 -5.70 26.87 2.10
CA GLU A 167 -7.11 26.48 2.09
C GLU A 167 -7.70 26.42 3.49
N GLU A 168 -7.00 25.79 4.44
CA GLU A 168 -7.48 25.70 5.82
C GLU A 168 -7.47 27.07 6.53
N LEU A 169 -6.44 27.90 6.31
CA LEU A 169 -6.38 29.26 6.86
C LEU A 169 -7.51 30.15 6.34
N ILE A 170 -7.86 30.04 5.04
CA ILE A 170 -8.97 30.79 4.44
C ILE A 170 -10.31 30.34 5.04
N LYS A 171 -10.49 29.02 5.21
CA LYS A 171 -11.68 28.44 5.84
C LYS A 171 -11.85 28.92 7.27
N ILE A 172 -10.82 28.78 8.11
CA ILE A 172 -10.84 29.24 9.51
C ILE A 172 -11.15 30.74 9.61
N SER A 173 -10.52 31.55 8.74
CA SER A 173 -10.73 33.01 8.73
C SER A 173 -12.16 33.40 8.29
N SER A 174 -12.84 32.55 7.54
CA SER A 174 -14.22 32.79 7.10
C SER A 174 -15.21 32.43 8.21
N ASP A 175 -14.94 31.35 8.95
CA ASP A 175 -15.75 30.91 10.08
C ASP A 175 -15.67 31.89 11.28
N GLN A 176 -14.55 32.59 11.43
CA GLN A 176 -14.36 33.62 12.48
C GLN A 176 -15.29 34.84 12.33
N MET A 177 -15.83 35.14 11.15
CA MET A 177 -16.70 36.31 10.93
C MET A 177 -18.10 36.18 11.56
N GLN A 178 -18.46 35.05 12.16
CA GLN A 178 -19.79 34.81 12.72
C GLN A 178 -19.86 34.82 14.26
N ILE A 179 -18.74 34.91 14.99
CA ILE A 179 -18.73 34.77 16.45
C ILE A 179 -18.25 36.07 17.11
N SER A 180 -19.17 37.01 17.26
CA SER A 180 -19.04 38.12 18.21
C SER A 180 -19.44 37.62 19.60
N THR A 181 -18.53 37.05 20.39
CA THR A 181 -18.80 36.85 21.83
C THR A 181 -17.61 37.20 22.70
N SER A 182 -17.95 37.94 23.75
CA SER A 182 -17.12 38.48 24.81
C SER A 182 -16.86 37.42 25.89
N GLN A 183 -15.78 36.65 25.78
CA GLN A 183 -15.15 35.92 26.90
C GLN A 183 -13.63 35.81 26.67
N GLU A 184 -12.86 35.79 27.77
CA GLU A 184 -11.39 35.86 27.84
C GLU A 184 -10.64 34.61 27.32
N GLU A 185 -11.32 33.63 26.75
CA GLU A 185 -10.67 32.44 26.18
C GLU A 185 -10.28 32.64 24.72
N VAL A 186 -9.04 32.27 24.38
CA VAL A 186 -8.53 32.28 23.01
C VAL A 186 -9.39 31.35 22.16
N PRO A 187 -10.06 31.85 21.09
CA PRO A 187 -10.87 31.03 20.21
C PRO A 187 -10.08 29.84 19.65
N PRO A 188 -10.68 28.64 19.56
CA PRO A 188 -10.03 27.45 18.98
C PRO A 188 -9.40 27.71 17.60
N SER A 189 -10.08 28.52 16.78
CA SER A 189 -9.62 28.95 15.46
C SER A 189 -8.31 29.75 15.49
N GLN A 190 -8.04 30.52 16.55
CA GLN A 190 -6.76 31.23 16.72
C GLN A 190 -5.62 30.27 17.03
N LEU A 191 -5.85 29.27 17.89
CA LEU A 191 -4.86 28.26 18.24
C LEU A 191 -4.46 27.43 17.02
N ILE A 192 -5.46 26.97 16.25
CA ILE A 192 -5.22 26.20 15.02
C ILE A 192 -4.47 27.06 13.99
N THR A 193 -4.88 28.31 13.79
CA THR A 193 -4.16 29.25 12.90
C THR A 193 -2.70 29.37 13.31
N MET A 194 -2.42 29.58 14.60
CA MET A 194 -1.05 29.70 15.10
C MET A 194 -0.25 28.41 14.90
N ASN A 195 -0.86 27.24 15.13
CA ASN A 195 -0.23 25.95 14.90
C ASN A 195 0.21 25.79 13.44
N ILE A 196 -0.66 26.14 12.49
CA ILE A 196 -0.35 26.11 11.06
C ILE A 196 0.81 27.06 10.74
N LEU A 197 0.74 28.30 11.24
CA LEU A 197 1.80 29.29 11.01
C LEU A 197 3.14 28.85 11.61
N GLU A 198 3.16 28.18 12.77
CA GLU A 198 4.40 27.67 13.38
C GLU A 198 5.05 26.57 12.54
N VAL A 199 4.25 25.66 11.98
CA VAL A 199 4.76 24.63 11.06
C VAL A 199 5.32 25.27 9.78
N LEU A 200 4.56 26.18 9.16
CA LEU A 200 5.01 26.87 7.94
C LEU A 200 6.30 27.66 8.17
N ASP A 201 6.38 28.43 9.24
CA ASP A 201 7.58 29.18 9.64
C ASP A 201 8.78 28.24 9.74
N LYS A 202 8.60 27.04 10.34
CA LYS A 202 9.72 26.10 10.46
C LYS A 202 10.14 25.48 9.13
N ILE A 203 9.20 25.22 8.23
CA ILE A 203 9.48 24.64 6.90
C ILE A 203 10.23 25.64 6.03
N LEU A 204 9.78 26.89 6.01
CA LEU A 204 10.40 27.92 5.16
C LEU A 204 11.78 28.34 5.66
N ASN A 205 12.05 28.20 6.96
CA ASN A 205 13.38 28.46 7.54
C ASN A 205 14.28 27.21 7.56
N ALA A 206 13.89 26.08 6.97
CA ALA A 206 14.76 24.92 6.90
C ALA A 206 15.80 25.08 5.78
N GLU A 207 17.06 24.78 6.12
CA GLU A 207 18.20 24.99 5.24
C GLU A 207 18.08 24.13 3.97
N GLN A 208 18.55 24.66 2.83
CA GLN A 208 18.65 23.94 1.55
C GLN A 208 17.33 23.53 0.89
N ILE A 209 16.19 24.00 1.39
CA ILE A 209 14.89 23.73 0.77
C ILE A 209 14.62 24.72 -0.37
N LYS A 210 14.25 24.17 -1.53
CA LYS A 210 13.67 24.92 -2.63
C LYS A 210 12.17 24.66 -2.66
N PHE A 211 11.38 25.72 -2.67
CA PHE A 211 9.93 25.63 -2.77
C PHE A 211 9.40 26.63 -3.81
N PHE A 212 8.20 26.33 -4.32
CA PHE A 212 7.50 27.22 -5.24
C PHE A 212 6.62 28.20 -4.47
N LYS A 213 6.50 29.43 -4.99
CA LYS A 213 5.57 30.41 -4.44
C LYS A 213 4.14 29.93 -4.54
N SER A 214 3.44 29.87 -3.40
CA SER A 214 1.99 29.66 -3.36
C SER A 214 1.25 31.00 -3.28
N ILE A 215 0.62 31.40 -4.38
CA ILE A 215 -0.18 32.64 -4.47
C ILE A 215 -1.38 32.58 -3.52
N LYS A 216 -1.97 31.38 -3.39
CA LYS A 216 -3.05 31.11 -2.43
C LYS A 216 -2.59 31.39 -1.00
N LEU A 217 -1.42 30.87 -0.62
CA LEU A 217 -0.87 31.08 0.72
C LEU A 217 -0.51 32.55 0.96
N ILE A 218 0.12 33.23 -0.01
CA ILE A 218 0.42 34.66 0.10
C ILE A 218 -0.86 35.48 0.36
N SER A 219 -1.95 35.13 -0.31
CA SER A 219 -3.25 35.78 -0.14
C SER A 219 -3.86 35.51 1.25
N ALA A 220 -3.81 34.26 1.71
CA ALA A 220 -4.26 33.87 3.05
C ALA A 220 -3.46 34.59 4.15
N LEU A 221 -2.13 34.64 4.02
CA LEU A 221 -1.24 35.34 4.94
C LEU A 221 -1.47 36.85 4.94
N GLN A 222 -1.75 37.45 3.77
CA GLN A 222 -2.10 38.86 3.67
C GLN A 222 -3.39 39.18 4.45
N LYS A 223 -4.39 38.30 4.40
CA LYS A 223 -5.61 38.43 5.19
C LYS A 223 -5.30 38.36 6.69
N ILE A 224 -4.56 37.34 7.15
CA ILE A 224 -4.19 37.19 8.57
C ILE A 224 -3.32 38.35 9.07
N LYS A 225 -2.42 38.88 8.25
CA LYS A 225 -1.59 40.05 8.58
C LYS A 225 -2.44 41.29 8.86
N ASN A 226 -3.53 41.49 8.14
CA ASN A 226 -4.40 42.65 8.29
C ASN A 226 -5.44 42.43 9.40
N GLU A 227 -6.11 41.27 9.38
CA GLU A 227 -7.31 40.95 10.16
C GLU A 227 -7.04 40.05 11.37
N GLY A 228 -5.83 39.50 11.52
CA GLY A 228 -5.50 38.54 12.57
C GLY A 228 -5.76 39.08 13.98
N LEU A 229 -6.19 38.20 14.89
CA LEU A 229 -6.69 38.62 16.20
C LEU A 229 -5.56 38.96 17.19
N THR A 230 -4.36 38.39 17.01
CA THR A 230 -3.20 38.67 17.88
C THR A 230 -2.04 39.30 17.12
N ARG A 231 -1.23 40.10 17.84
CA ARG A 231 -0.02 40.72 17.28
C ARG A 231 1.00 39.68 16.81
N GLU A 232 1.13 38.58 17.56
CA GLU A 232 2.04 37.48 17.21
C GLU A 232 1.62 36.78 15.92
N MET A 233 0.32 36.51 15.73
CA MET A 233 -0.19 35.96 14.48
C MET A 233 0.10 36.89 13.29
N LYS A 234 -0.18 38.20 13.43
CA LYS A 234 0.11 39.19 12.37
C LYS A 234 1.60 39.23 12.03
N ARG A 235 2.46 39.21 13.05
CA ARG A 235 3.93 39.21 12.90
C ARG A 235 4.41 37.95 12.18
N LYS A 236 3.95 36.76 12.61
CA LYS A 236 4.35 35.49 12.02
C LYS A 236 3.84 35.36 10.57
N ALA A 237 2.59 35.76 10.31
CA ALA A 237 2.04 35.77 8.97
C ALA A 237 2.82 36.70 8.02
N LYS A 238 3.22 37.88 8.50
CA LYS A 238 4.10 38.79 7.74
C LYS A 238 5.46 38.13 7.45
N ASN A 239 6.11 37.56 8.47
CA ASN A 239 7.42 36.93 8.29
C ASN A 239 7.38 35.79 7.27
N ILE A 240 6.37 34.92 7.34
CA ILE A 240 6.18 33.81 6.38
C ILE A 240 5.93 34.36 4.97
N GLN A 241 5.12 35.42 4.84
CA GLN A 241 4.87 36.08 3.56
C GLN A 241 6.17 36.67 2.96
N ASP A 242 7.00 37.29 3.78
CA ASP A 242 8.28 37.87 3.35
C ASP A 242 9.23 36.74 2.87
N LEU A 243 9.36 35.63 3.62
CA LEU A 243 10.14 34.44 3.23
C LEU A 243 9.66 33.81 1.91
N LEU A 244 8.34 33.69 1.71
CA LEU A 244 7.79 33.18 0.45
C LEU A 244 8.15 34.09 -0.73
N ASN A 245 8.23 35.40 -0.51
CA ASN A 245 8.56 36.36 -1.56
C ASN A 245 10.07 36.39 -1.87
N GLU A 246 10.92 36.22 -0.87
CA GLU A 246 12.38 36.24 -0.97
C GLU A 246 12.96 34.91 -1.49
N ASP A 247 12.57 33.79 -0.89
CA ASP A 247 13.20 32.48 -1.13
C ASP A 247 12.41 31.58 -2.11
N GLY A 248 11.15 31.91 -2.38
CA GLY A 248 10.32 31.14 -3.32
C GLY A 248 10.81 31.27 -4.77
N GLN A 249 10.84 30.17 -5.51
CA GLN A 249 11.12 30.19 -6.95
C GLN A 249 9.94 30.80 -7.72
N ALA A 250 10.20 31.31 -8.94
CA ALA A 250 9.18 31.85 -9.85
C ALA A 250 8.01 30.87 -10.02
N GLU A 251 6.86 31.38 -10.48
CA GLU A 251 5.62 30.60 -10.63
C GLU A 251 5.90 29.21 -11.21
N LYS A 252 5.23 28.22 -10.63
CA LYS A 252 5.39 26.77 -10.80
C LYS A 252 5.48 26.28 -12.27
N THR A 253 5.09 27.10 -13.24
CA THR A 253 4.94 26.82 -14.67
C THR A 253 6.23 26.50 -15.42
N GLU A 254 7.37 27.13 -15.12
CA GLU A 254 8.56 26.98 -15.98
C GLU A 254 9.45 25.79 -15.59
N ILE A 255 9.55 25.49 -14.28
CA ILE A 255 10.33 24.36 -13.76
C ILE A 255 9.51 23.06 -13.75
N ASP A 256 8.19 23.10 -13.57
CA ASP A 256 7.35 21.90 -13.77
C ASP A 256 7.43 21.41 -15.23
N LEU A 257 7.61 22.33 -16.18
CA LEU A 257 7.84 21.96 -17.58
C LEU A 257 9.19 21.22 -17.72
N GLU A 258 10.25 21.74 -17.08
CA GLU A 258 11.57 21.13 -17.10
C GLU A 258 11.58 19.75 -16.41
N ILE A 259 10.96 19.62 -15.23
CA ILE A 259 10.85 18.35 -14.49
C ILE A 259 9.95 17.35 -15.23
N ALA A 260 8.82 17.82 -15.80
CA ALA A 260 7.96 16.98 -16.62
C ALA A 260 8.70 16.50 -17.87
N ASN A 261 9.47 17.35 -18.54
CA ASN A 261 10.28 16.99 -19.70
C ASN A 261 11.38 15.99 -19.35
N GLN A 262 12.07 16.15 -18.22
CA GLN A 262 13.04 15.16 -17.74
C GLN A 262 12.39 13.81 -17.43
N ARG A 263 11.18 13.83 -16.84
CA ARG A 263 10.44 12.61 -16.53
C ARG A 263 9.91 11.92 -17.79
N ILE A 264 9.45 12.70 -18.78
CA ILE A 264 9.09 12.21 -20.11
C ILE A 264 10.32 11.55 -20.76
N ALA A 265 11.47 12.22 -20.79
CA ALA A 265 12.69 11.66 -21.36
C ALA A 265 13.12 10.34 -20.68
N THR A 266 12.98 10.27 -19.35
CA THR A 266 13.29 9.04 -18.58
C THR A 266 12.32 7.91 -18.93
N LEU A 267 11.02 8.21 -19.02
CA LEU A 267 9.99 7.24 -19.39
C LEU A 267 10.14 6.77 -20.84
N GLU A 268 10.51 7.67 -21.75
CA GLU A 268 10.80 7.33 -23.16
C GLU A 268 11.99 6.36 -23.25
N GLN A 269 13.06 6.60 -22.49
CA GLN A 269 14.20 5.68 -22.44
C GLN A 269 13.82 4.30 -21.86
N GLN A 270 12.99 4.27 -20.83
CA GLN A 270 12.47 3.01 -20.28
C GLN A 270 11.58 2.28 -21.28
N ASN A 271 10.70 2.99 -21.98
CA ASN A 271 9.86 2.43 -23.03
C ASN A 271 10.69 1.84 -24.18
N GLN A 272 11.73 2.54 -24.64
CA GLN A 272 12.67 1.99 -25.64
C GLN A 272 13.36 0.71 -25.14
N THR A 273 13.74 0.67 -23.86
CA THR A 273 14.35 -0.51 -23.24
C THR A 273 13.35 -1.68 -23.21
N PHE A 274 12.09 -1.43 -22.85
CA PHE A 274 11.05 -2.45 -22.85
C PHE A 274 10.70 -2.92 -24.27
N GLU A 275 10.64 -2.03 -25.25
CA GLU A 275 10.42 -2.39 -26.65
C GLU A 275 11.53 -3.32 -27.17
N GLU A 276 12.79 -3.05 -26.85
CA GLU A 276 13.89 -3.94 -27.26
C GLU A 276 13.82 -5.30 -26.54
N GLN A 277 13.45 -5.34 -25.25
CA GLN A 277 13.24 -6.60 -24.54
C GLN A 277 12.08 -7.41 -25.13
N ILE A 278 10.98 -6.76 -25.50
CA ILE A 278 9.86 -7.41 -26.19
C ILE A 278 10.33 -7.99 -27.51
N ARG A 279 11.07 -7.21 -28.32
CA ARG A 279 11.61 -7.67 -29.60
C ARG A 279 12.52 -8.89 -29.45
N GLN A 280 13.38 -8.92 -28.43
CA GLN A 280 14.23 -10.07 -28.13
C GLN A 280 13.43 -11.29 -27.71
N LYS A 281 12.40 -11.12 -26.87
CA LYS A 281 11.51 -12.22 -26.47
C LYS A 281 10.72 -12.76 -27.66
N ASP A 282 10.22 -11.91 -28.53
CA ASP A 282 9.50 -12.34 -29.73
C ASP A 282 10.39 -13.15 -30.69
N GLN A 283 11.65 -12.75 -30.86
CA GLN A 283 12.63 -13.54 -31.60
C GLN A 283 12.87 -14.91 -30.95
N SER A 284 13.04 -14.96 -29.64
CA SER A 284 13.24 -16.22 -28.91
C SER A 284 12.02 -17.15 -29.02
N ILE A 285 10.81 -16.61 -28.90
CA ILE A 285 9.56 -17.36 -29.09
C ILE A 285 9.49 -17.95 -30.49
N LYS A 286 9.86 -17.17 -31.52
CA LYS A 286 9.86 -17.65 -32.91
C LYS A 286 10.82 -18.81 -33.11
N THR A 287 12.06 -18.71 -32.60
CA THR A 287 13.04 -19.81 -32.66
C THR A 287 12.54 -21.06 -31.94
N LEU A 288 11.97 -20.92 -30.74
CA LEU A 288 11.42 -22.05 -29.98
C LEU A 288 10.22 -22.69 -30.70
N ALA A 289 9.39 -21.90 -31.37
CA ALA A 289 8.27 -22.42 -32.16
C ALA A 289 8.77 -23.23 -33.38
N GLU A 290 9.82 -22.76 -34.06
CA GLU A 290 10.46 -23.48 -35.16
C GLU A 290 11.10 -24.80 -34.68
N GLU A 291 11.83 -24.78 -33.57
CA GLU A 291 12.41 -26.00 -32.97
C GLU A 291 11.33 -27.01 -32.55
N LYS A 292 10.23 -26.53 -31.95
CA LYS A 292 9.11 -27.38 -31.56
C LYS A 292 8.49 -28.05 -32.79
N ALA A 293 8.24 -27.31 -33.86
CA ALA A 293 7.68 -27.85 -35.09
C ALA A 293 8.59 -28.94 -35.71
N GLN A 294 9.92 -28.74 -35.68
CA GLN A 294 10.88 -29.75 -36.14
C GLN A 294 10.86 -31.02 -35.27
N LYS A 295 10.79 -30.86 -33.94
CA LYS A 295 10.68 -31.99 -33.01
C LYS A 295 9.38 -32.77 -33.21
N ASP A 296 8.26 -32.08 -33.39
CA ASP A 296 6.95 -32.70 -33.63
C ASP A 296 6.98 -33.52 -34.94
N GLN A 297 7.54 -32.98 -36.03
CA GLN A 297 7.74 -33.73 -37.28
C GLN A 297 8.62 -34.97 -37.09
N ARG A 298 9.68 -34.87 -36.29
CA ARG A 298 10.57 -36.00 -36.01
C ARG A 298 9.87 -37.09 -35.20
N ILE A 299 9.05 -36.71 -34.21
CA ILE A 299 8.25 -37.64 -33.42
C ILE A 299 7.25 -38.39 -34.32
N GLU A 300 6.57 -37.68 -35.23
CA GLU A 300 5.62 -38.29 -36.15
C GLU A 300 6.30 -39.33 -37.07
N ALA A 301 7.46 -38.98 -37.65
CA ALA A 301 8.23 -39.89 -38.48
C ALA A 301 8.69 -41.15 -37.71
N LEU A 302 9.20 -40.99 -36.49
CA LEU A 302 9.61 -42.12 -35.64
C LEU A 302 8.42 -42.98 -35.22
N THR A 303 7.26 -42.37 -34.96
CA THR A 303 6.03 -43.10 -34.61
C THR A 303 5.57 -43.97 -35.77
N GLN A 304 5.62 -43.43 -36.99
CA GLN A 304 5.27 -44.19 -38.20
C GLN A 304 6.24 -45.35 -38.46
N GLU A 305 7.54 -45.11 -38.31
CA GLU A 305 8.57 -46.15 -38.44
C GLU A 305 8.37 -47.27 -37.40
N ASN A 306 8.12 -46.90 -36.15
CA ASN A 306 7.89 -47.88 -35.08
C ASN A 306 6.63 -48.72 -35.34
N THR A 307 5.56 -48.09 -35.81
CA THR A 307 4.32 -48.80 -36.21
C THR A 307 4.58 -49.80 -37.34
N GLN A 308 5.38 -49.43 -38.34
CA GLN A 308 5.75 -50.35 -39.43
C GLN A 308 6.61 -51.52 -38.91
N ASN A 309 7.55 -51.24 -38.01
CA ASN A 309 8.39 -52.28 -37.41
C ASN A 309 7.56 -53.26 -36.56
N GLU A 310 6.59 -52.77 -35.78
CA GLU A 310 5.65 -53.60 -35.01
C GLU A 310 4.80 -54.50 -35.93
N GLN A 311 4.31 -53.97 -37.04
CA GLN A 311 3.58 -54.77 -38.04
C GLN A 311 4.46 -55.86 -38.65
N ARG A 312 5.70 -55.52 -39.02
CA ARG A 312 6.67 -56.50 -39.56
C ARG A 312 7.02 -57.58 -38.54
N ALA A 313 7.21 -57.20 -37.28
CA ALA A 313 7.46 -58.14 -36.19
C ALA A 313 6.27 -59.10 -36.02
N THR A 314 5.05 -58.59 -35.99
CA THR A 314 3.82 -59.40 -35.88
C THR A 314 3.69 -60.40 -37.03
N ILE A 315 3.97 -59.97 -38.27
CA ILE A 315 3.94 -60.85 -39.45
C ILE A 315 5.01 -61.95 -39.33
N ALA A 316 6.24 -61.58 -38.94
CA ALA A 316 7.33 -62.53 -38.76
C ALA A 316 7.01 -63.54 -37.66
N GLU A 317 6.46 -63.11 -36.52
CA GLU A 317 6.01 -63.99 -35.44
C GLU A 317 4.94 -64.98 -35.93
N GLY A 318 3.95 -64.52 -36.70
CA GLY A 318 2.93 -65.40 -37.29
C GLY A 318 3.52 -66.45 -38.26
N GLN A 319 4.52 -66.07 -39.05
CA GLN A 319 5.24 -67.01 -39.92
C GLN A 319 6.03 -68.04 -39.10
N VAL A 320 6.74 -67.62 -38.06
CA VAL A 320 7.49 -68.50 -37.15
C VAL A 320 6.56 -69.50 -36.47
N GLN A 321 5.40 -69.05 -35.97
CA GLN A 321 4.40 -69.94 -35.37
C GLN A 321 3.89 -70.98 -36.37
N THR A 322 3.61 -70.57 -37.61
CA THR A 322 3.16 -71.47 -38.68
C THR A 322 4.22 -72.52 -39.02
N LEU A 323 5.48 -72.10 -39.19
CA LEU A 323 6.59 -73.02 -39.46
C LEU A 323 6.83 -73.98 -38.29
N THR A 324 6.75 -73.48 -37.06
CA THR A 324 6.89 -74.30 -35.84
C THR A 324 5.81 -75.38 -35.77
N ALA A 325 4.56 -75.03 -36.10
CA ALA A 325 3.46 -75.99 -36.16
C ALA A 325 3.66 -77.05 -37.26
N GLN A 326 4.15 -76.63 -38.44
CA GLN A 326 4.47 -77.56 -39.54
C GLN A 326 5.60 -78.54 -39.15
N ILE A 327 6.68 -78.05 -38.55
CA ILE A 327 7.80 -78.88 -38.05
C ILE A 327 7.27 -79.91 -37.05
N THR A 328 6.49 -79.45 -36.06
CA THR A 328 5.90 -80.33 -35.04
C THR A 328 5.02 -81.43 -35.67
N GLN A 329 4.22 -81.09 -36.68
CA GLN A 329 3.36 -82.05 -37.38
C GLN A 329 4.20 -83.06 -38.19
N ILE A 330 5.28 -82.62 -38.82
CA ILE A 330 6.21 -83.49 -39.55
C ILE A 330 6.88 -84.46 -38.56
N ASP A 331 7.36 -83.97 -37.41
CA ASP A 331 7.97 -84.82 -36.37
C ASP A 331 7.00 -85.88 -35.86
N GLN A 332 5.73 -85.53 -35.62
CA GLN A 332 4.70 -86.49 -35.25
C GLN A 332 4.49 -87.56 -36.32
N LYS A 333 4.43 -87.17 -37.61
CA LYS A 333 4.31 -88.11 -38.72
C LYS A 333 5.54 -89.03 -38.82
N LEU A 334 6.74 -88.48 -38.70
CA LEU A 334 8.00 -89.23 -38.73
C LEU A 334 8.04 -90.28 -37.61
N ASN A 335 7.70 -89.88 -36.37
CA ASN A 335 7.62 -90.79 -35.24
C ASN A 335 6.60 -91.92 -35.46
N SER A 336 5.44 -91.61 -36.06
CA SER A 336 4.43 -92.62 -36.39
C SER A 336 4.89 -93.62 -37.47
N LEU A 337 5.75 -93.19 -38.40
CA LEU A 337 6.34 -94.04 -39.44
C LEU A 337 7.45 -94.93 -38.86
N ILE A 338 8.31 -94.38 -38.00
CA ILE A 338 9.36 -95.14 -37.30
C ILE A 338 8.73 -96.29 -36.49
N LEU A 339 7.63 -96.02 -35.77
CA LEU A 339 6.88 -97.02 -35.00
C LEU A 339 6.22 -98.12 -35.87
N LYS A 340 6.01 -97.89 -37.17
CA LYS A 340 5.44 -98.89 -38.09
C LYS A 340 6.49 -99.78 -38.75
N ILE A 341 7.77 -99.42 -38.67
CA ILE A 341 8.89 -100.14 -39.29
C ILE A 341 9.59 -101.08 -38.29
N HIS A 342 9.34 -100.90 -36.99
CA HIS A 342 9.67 -101.88 -35.93
C HIS A 342 8.51 -102.85 -35.68
#